data_AF-A0A357CN33-F1
#
_entry.id   AF-A0A357CN33-F1
#
_cell.length_a   1.000
_cell.length_b   1.000
_cell.length_c   1.000
_cell.angle_alpha   90.00
_cell.angle_beta   90.00
_cell.angle_gamma   90.00
#
_symmetry.space_group_name_H-M   'P 1'
#
loop_
_entity.id
_entity.type
_entity.pdbx_description
1 polymer ?
#
loop_
_entity_poly.entity_id
_entity_poly.type
_entity_poly.pdbx_seq_one_letter_code
_entity_poly.pdbx_strand_id
1 'polypeptide(L)' 'HNVFERGSLKPGEWLLVHGGASGIGTTAIQIAVALGAKVMVTAGSAEKAAACLRVGAVRAINYHAED' A
#
# COMPACT_ATOMS: atom_id res chain seq x y z
N HIS A 1 17.12 -4.42 2.74
CA HIS A 1 17.04 -2.96 2.91
C HIS A 1 15.76 -2.47 2.24
N ASN A 2 14.76 -2.02 3.01
CA ASN A 2 13.42 -1.68 2.49
C ASN A 2 13.16 -0.16 2.49
N VAL A 3 12.02 0.26 1.93
CA VAL A 3 11.64 1.68 1.83
C VAL A 3 11.47 2.36 3.20
N PHE A 4 11.24 1.59 4.27
CA PHE A 4 11.12 2.13 5.63
C PHE A 4 12.49 2.50 6.20
N GLU A 5 13.49 1.64 5.97
CA GLU A 5 14.87 1.85 6.43
C GLU A 5 15.57 2.99 5.68
N ARG A 6 15.29 3.18 4.38
CA ARG A 6 15.90 4.24 3.56
C ARG A 6 15.06 5.51 3.44
N GLY A 7 13.74 5.38 3.47
CA GLY A 7 12.80 6.49 3.23
C GLY A 7 12.48 7.30 4.48
N SER A 8 12.81 6.81 5.69
CA SER A 8 12.49 7.48 6.96
C SER A 8 11.02 7.90 7.06
N LEU A 9 10.10 7.04 6.58
CA LEU A 9 8.67 7.34 6.49
C LEU A 9 8.13 7.73 7.88
N LYS A 10 7.57 8.93 7.98
CA LYS A 10 7.06 9.47 9.25
C LYS A 10 5.55 9.25 9.39
N PRO A 11 5.03 9.24 10.63
CA PRO A 11 3.60 9.25 10.86
C PRO A 11 2.93 10.40 10.09
N GLY A 12 1.84 10.09 9.39
CA GLY A 12 1.05 11.03 8.59
C GLY A 12 1.53 11.23 7.14
N GLU A 13 2.75 10.78 6.79
CA GLU A 13 3.25 10.85 5.41
C GLU A 13 2.57 9.81 4.51
N TRP A 14 2.63 10.05 3.20
CA TRP A 14 2.02 9.18 2.20
C TRP A 14 3.03 8.22 1.59
N LEU A 15 2.65 6.95 1.50
CA LEU A 15 3.36 5.90 0.79
C LEU A 15 2.50 5.37 -0.36
N LEU A 16 3.04 5.37 -1.57
CA LEU A 16 2.43 4.69 -2.73
C LEU A 16 3.11 3.33 -2.93
N VAL A 17 2.33 2.25 -2.93
CA VAL A 17 2.81 0.88 -3.17
C VAL A 17 2.27 0.35 -4.49
N HIS A 18 3.17 0.01 -5.41
CA HIS A 18 2.81 -0.68 -6.64
C HIS A 18 2.69 -2.19 -6.44
N GLY A 19 1.64 -2.80 -6.97
CA GLY A 19 1.40 -4.24 -6.79
C GLY A 19 1.09 -4.62 -5.35
N GLY A 20 0.25 -3.83 -4.66
CA GLY A 20 0.00 -3.93 -3.22
C GLY A 20 -0.50 -5.31 -2.75
N ALA A 21 -1.18 -6.08 -3.62
CA ALA A 21 -1.72 -7.40 -3.28
C ALA A 21 -0.70 -8.55 -3.38
N SER A 22 0.56 -8.26 -3.71
CA SER A 22 1.66 -9.24 -3.58
C SER A 22 2.03 -9.47 -2.11
N GLY A 23 2.76 -10.54 -1.79
CA GLY A 23 3.22 -10.79 -0.41
C GLY A 23 4.10 -9.66 0.15
N ILE A 24 4.96 -9.07 -0.69
CA ILE A 24 5.80 -7.93 -0.32
C ILE A 24 4.95 -6.67 -0.15
N GLY A 25 4.04 -6.41 -1.10
CA GLY A 25 3.14 -5.25 -1.04
C GLY A 25 2.26 -5.26 0.21
N THR A 26 1.70 -6.42 0.55
CA THR A 26 0.85 -6.61 1.73
C THR A 26 1.63 -6.30 3.00
N THR A 27 2.84 -6.84 3.11
CA THR A 27 3.73 -6.60 4.25
C THR A 27 4.09 -5.11 4.35
N ALA A 28 4.38 -4.46 3.22
CA ALA A 28 4.69 -3.03 3.20
C ALA A 28 3.50 -2.17 3.66
N ILE A 29 2.26 -2.49 3.25
CA ILE A 29 1.07 -1.77 3.72
C ILE A 29 0.95 -1.87 5.25
N GLN A 30 1.06 -3.08 5.79
CA GLN A 30 0.90 -3.30 7.23
C GLN A 30 1.98 -2.59 8.05
N ILE A 31 3.24 -2.65 7.61
CA ILE A 31 4.34 -1.93 8.29
C ILE A 31 4.11 -0.42 8.23
N ALA A 32 3.77 0.14 7.06
CA ALA A 32 3.54 1.57 6.91
C ALA A 32 2.38 2.07 7.77
N VAL A 33 1.28 1.33 7.81
CA VAL A 33 0.12 1.64 8.65
C VAL A 33 0.49 1.57 10.13
N ALA A 34 1.25 0.56 10.56
CA ALA A 34 1.72 0.43 11.93
C ALA A 34 2.67 1.58 12.34
N LEU A 35 3.41 2.14 11.39
CA LEU A 35 4.24 3.35 11.57
C LEU A 35 3.43 4.66 11.52
N GLY A 36 2.11 4.59 11.36
CA GLY A 36 1.21 5.74 11.30
C GLY A 36 1.19 6.47 9.96
N ALA A 37 1.76 5.89 8.91
CA ALA A 37 1.71 6.46 7.56
C ALA A 37 0.39 6.15 6.86
N LYS A 38 0.07 6.95 5.83
CA LYS A 38 -1.08 6.76 4.96
C LYS A 38 -0.65 6.03 3.69
N VAL A 39 -1.30 4.92 3.38
CA VAL A 39 -0.89 4.07 2.25
C VAL A 39 -1.90 4.13 1.12
N MET A 40 -1.43 4.43 -0.09
CA MET A 40 -2.14 4.21 -1.34
C MET A 40 -1.52 3.04 -2.08
N VAL A 41 -2.32 2.28 -2.80
CA VAL A 41 -1.83 1.15 -3.59
C VAL A 41 -2.38 1.14 -4.99
N THR A 42 -1.64 0.50 -5.91
CA THR A 42 -2.17 0.09 -7.21
C THR A 42 -2.32 -1.43 -7.25
N ALA A 43 -3.41 -1.92 -7.84
CA ALA A 43 -3.76 -3.32 -7.94
C ALA A 43 -4.37 -3.64 -9.31
N GLY A 44 -4.17 -4.87 -9.79
CA GLY A 44 -4.63 -5.30 -11.11
C GLY A 44 -6.01 -5.98 -11.14
N SER A 45 -6.78 -5.93 -10.05
CA SER A 45 -8.16 -6.43 -10.02
C SER A 45 -8.91 -5.85 -8.83
N ALA A 46 -10.24 -5.93 -8.87
CA ALA A 46 -11.09 -5.48 -7.76
C ALA A 46 -10.85 -6.30 -6.48
N GLU A 47 -10.63 -7.61 -6.60
CA GLU A 47 -10.36 -8.50 -5.47
C GLU A 47 -9.03 -8.15 -4.80
N LYS A 48 -8.00 -7.85 -5.61
CA LYS A 48 -6.69 -7.41 -5.13
C LYS A 48 -6.78 -6.03 -4.47
N ALA A 49 -7.54 -5.10 -5.04
CA ALA A 49 -7.77 -3.79 -4.45
C ALA A 49 -8.48 -3.92 -3.08
N ALA A 50 -9.53 -4.73 -3.01
CA ALA A 50 -10.24 -5.01 -1.76
C ALA A 50 -9.34 -5.67 -0.71
N ALA A 51 -8.43 -6.58 -1.12
CA ALA A 51 -7.46 -7.17 -0.21
C ALA A 51 -6.53 -6.11 0.40
N CYS A 52 -6.03 -5.17 -0.40
CA CYS A 52 -5.19 -4.09 0.08
C CYS A 52 -5.91 -3.15 1.07
N LEU A 53 -7.18 -2.83 0.82
CA LEU A 53 -7.99 -2.02 1.72
C LEU A 53 -8.19 -2.71 3.07
N ARG A 54 -8.45 -4.03 3.07
CA ARG A 54 -8.61 -4.82 4.30
C ARG A 54 -7.35 -4.84 5.17
N VAL A 55 -6.16 -4.76 4.59
CA VAL A 55 -4.89 -4.76 5.33
C VAL A 55 -4.44 -3.35 5.75
N GLY A 56 -5.24 -2.32 5.50
CA GLY A 56 -5.05 -0.97 6.02
C GLY A 56 -4.68 0.10 4.99
N ALA A 57 -4.69 -0.22 3.68
CA ALA A 57 -4.54 0.83 2.67
C ALA A 57 -5.72 1.82 2.72
N VAL A 58 -5.41 3.11 2.60
CA VAL A 58 -6.40 4.20 2.56
C VAL A 58 -7.14 4.21 1.23
N ARG A 59 -6.44 3.91 0.14
CA ARG A 59 -7.02 3.80 -1.21
C ARG A 59 -6.31 2.71 -2.01
N ALA A 60 -7.08 1.99 -2.80
CA ALA A 60 -6.56 1.07 -3.80
C ALA A 60 -7.08 1.51 -5.19
N ILE A 61 -6.15 1.73 -6.10
CA ILE A 61 -6.41 2.11 -7.49
C ILE A 61 -6.34 0.85 -8.34
N ASN A 62 -7.43 0.51 -9.03
CA ASN A 62 -7.43 -0.57 -10.00
C ASN A 62 -7.05 -0.03 -11.38
N TYR A 63 -5.80 -0.22 -11.80
CA TYR A 63 -5.28 0.36 -13.05
C TYR A 63 -5.83 -0.31 -14.33
N HIS A 64 -6.70 -1.32 -14.21
CA HIS A 64 -7.47 -1.85 -15.35
C HIS A 64 -8.87 -1.24 -15.48
N ALA A 65 -9.33 -0.50 -14.46
CA ALA A 65 -10.65 0.11 -14.40
C ALA A 65 -10.60 1.63 -14.26
N GLU A 66 -9.50 2.17 -13.75
CA GLU A 66 -9.16 3.58 -13.68
C GLU A 66 -7.93 3.79 -14.59
N ASP A 67 -8.13 4.40 -15.77
CA ASP A 67 -7.07 4.82 -16.73
C ASP A 67 -6.31 6.05 -16.20
#